data_AF-A0A8D1SKQ8-F1
#
_entry.id   AF-A0A8D1SKQ8-F1
#
_cell.length_a   1.000
_cell.length_b   1.000
_cell.length_c   1.000
_cell.angle_alpha   90.00
_cell.angle_beta   90.00
_cell.angle_gamma   90.00
#
_symmetry.space_group_name_H-M   'P 1'
#
loop_
_entity.id
_entity.type
_entity.pdbx_description
1 polymer ?
#
loop_
_entity_poly.entity_id
_entity_poly.type
_entity_poly.pdbx_seq_one_letter_code
_entity_poly.pdbx_strand_id
1 'polypeptide(L)'
;MNSAVIVVHGGGASSISKDRKERVRQGIVKAATVGYNILKEGGSAVDAVEGAVVVLEDDAEFNAGHGSVLNENGEVEMDASIMNGKDLSAGAVSAVRCVANPIKLARLVMEKTHHCFLTDQGAAKFAADNGIPAIPGEQLVTERNKKRLEKEKHEKCAQKSDPQK
;
A
#
# COMPACT_ATOMS: atom_id res chain seq x y z
N MET A 1 -0.97 -14.04 29.86
CA MET A 1 -1.00 -13.55 28.47
C MET A 1 -0.41 -12.15 28.47
N ASN A 2 0.59 -11.88 27.64
CA ASN A 2 1.11 -10.52 27.49
C ASN A 2 0.05 -9.64 26.80
N SER A 3 -0.05 -8.38 27.19
CA SER A 3 -0.89 -7.41 26.48
C SER A 3 -0.38 -7.23 25.04
N ALA A 4 -1.25 -7.43 24.07
CA ALA A 4 -0.92 -7.22 22.66
C ALA A 4 -0.85 -5.71 22.34
N VAL A 5 0.07 -5.33 21.47
CA VAL A 5 0.25 -3.94 21.03
C VAL A 5 0.28 -3.91 19.51
N ILE A 6 -0.40 -2.93 18.92
CA ILE A 6 -0.33 -2.64 17.49
C ILE A 6 -0.01 -1.16 17.28
N VAL A 7 0.81 -0.89 16.27
CA VAL A 7 1.18 0.46 15.84
C VAL A 7 0.96 0.55 14.33
N VAL A 8 0.40 1.66 13.87
CA VAL A 8 0.08 1.90 12.46
C VAL A 8 0.58 3.30 12.07
N HIS A 9 1.07 3.46 10.83
CA HIS A 9 1.44 4.76 10.27
C HIS A 9 0.88 4.94 8.86
N GLY A 10 0.61 6.18 8.46
CA GLY A 10 0.15 6.54 7.10
C GLY A 10 1.24 7.14 6.20
N GLY A 11 2.50 7.15 6.67
CA GLY A 11 3.63 7.85 6.05
C GLY A 11 3.99 9.14 6.79
N GLY A 12 5.18 9.69 6.50
CA GLY A 12 5.72 10.85 7.25
C GLY A 12 6.44 11.91 6.43
N ALA A 13 6.52 11.75 5.10
CA ALA A 13 7.37 12.59 4.25
C ALA A 13 6.69 13.89 3.76
N SER A 14 5.47 14.21 4.17
CA SER A 14 4.71 15.36 3.62
C SER A 14 3.81 16.02 4.65
N SER A 15 3.63 17.33 4.52
CA SER A 15 2.67 18.08 5.33
C SER A 15 1.23 17.70 4.95
N ILE A 16 0.41 17.46 5.97
CA ILE A 16 -1.02 17.17 5.79
C ILE A 16 -1.80 18.48 5.88
N SER A 17 -2.56 18.79 4.82
CA SER A 17 -3.41 19.97 4.77
C SER A 17 -4.50 19.91 5.85
N LYS A 18 -4.93 21.07 6.37
CA LYS A 18 -5.88 21.15 7.50
C LYS A 18 -7.18 20.39 7.23
N ASP A 19 -7.67 20.47 6.00
CA ASP A 19 -8.91 19.82 5.55
C ASP A 19 -8.78 18.28 5.49
N ARG A 20 -7.56 17.74 5.35
CA ARG A 20 -7.28 16.29 5.30
C ARG A 20 -6.97 15.67 6.65
N LYS A 21 -6.49 16.47 7.63
CA LYS A 21 -6.01 15.97 8.92
C LYS A 21 -7.00 15.03 9.61
N GLU A 22 -8.27 15.41 9.64
CA GLU A 22 -9.30 14.61 10.30
C GLU A 22 -9.59 13.29 9.55
N ARG A 23 -9.65 13.32 8.21
CA ARG A 23 -9.83 12.10 7.41
C ARG A 23 -8.66 11.12 7.59
N VAL A 24 -7.43 11.63 7.56
CA VAL A 24 -6.23 10.81 7.83
C VAL A 24 -6.27 10.23 9.25
N ARG A 25 -6.64 11.03 10.26
CA ARG A 25 -6.78 10.56 11.64
C ARG A 25 -7.79 9.43 11.74
N GLN A 26 -8.95 9.56 11.09
CA GLN A 26 -9.99 8.53 11.07
C GLN A 26 -9.51 7.23 10.43
N GLY A 27 -8.79 7.32 9.29
CA GLY A 27 -8.18 6.16 8.64
C GLY A 27 -7.18 5.43 9.53
N ILE A 28 -6.29 6.17 10.21
CA ILE A 28 -5.32 5.59 11.17
C ILE A 28 -6.02 4.90 12.34
N VAL A 29 -7.05 5.54 12.93
CA VAL A 29 -7.82 4.95 14.03
C VAL A 29 -8.53 3.68 13.57
N LYS A 30 -9.12 3.68 12.36
CA LYS A 30 -9.78 2.51 11.78
C LYS A 30 -8.80 1.35 11.59
N ALA A 31 -7.64 1.61 10.98
CA ALA A 31 -6.61 0.60 10.75
C ALA A 31 -6.08 -0.01 12.07
N ALA A 32 -5.76 0.85 13.05
CA ALA A 32 -5.31 0.40 14.37
C ALA A 32 -6.39 -0.42 15.10
N THR A 33 -7.66 -0.03 14.96
CA THR A 33 -8.79 -0.73 15.58
C THR A 33 -9.01 -2.10 14.96
N VAL A 34 -8.98 -2.22 13.63
CA VAL A 34 -9.11 -3.51 12.93
C VAL A 34 -8.01 -4.47 13.36
N GLY A 35 -6.74 -4.06 13.29
CA GLY A 35 -5.65 -4.94 13.70
C GLY A 35 -5.66 -5.26 15.20
N TYR A 36 -6.04 -4.32 16.07
CA TYR A 36 -6.18 -4.58 17.51
C TYR A 36 -7.29 -5.58 17.82
N ASN A 37 -8.43 -5.50 17.12
CA ASN A 37 -9.54 -6.45 17.30
C ASN A 37 -9.12 -7.87 16.93
N ILE A 38 -8.38 -8.05 15.83
CA ILE A 38 -7.83 -9.36 15.45
C ILE A 38 -6.97 -9.93 16.58
N LEU A 39 -6.07 -9.14 17.17
CA LEU A 39 -5.25 -9.56 18.31
C LEU A 39 -6.09 -9.89 19.55
N LYS A 40 -7.10 -9.07 19.84
CA LYS A 40 -8.01 -9.25 20.98
C LYS A 40 -8.82 -10.54 20.89
N GLU A 41 -9.15 -10.96 19.67
CA GLU A 41 -9.90 -12.19 19.37
C GLU A 41 -9.00 -13.43 19.28
N GLY A 42 -7.69 -13.28 19.52
CA GLY A 42 -6.72 -14.39 19.52
C GLY A 42 -6.10 -14.69 18.15
N GLY A 43 -6.29 -13.79 17.17
CA GLY A 43 -5.61 -13.86 15.87
C GLY A 43 -4.10 -13.63 15.97
N SER A 44 -3.38 -13.98 14.92
CA SER A 44 -1.92 -13.86 14.91
C SER A 44 -1.45 -12.42 14.67
N ALA A 45 -0.17 -12.14 14.99
CA ALA A 45 0.45 -10.85 14.65
C ALA A 45 0.45 -10.59 13.13
N VAL A 46 0.60 -11.63 12.31
CA VAL A 46 0.57 -11.54 10.84
C VAL A 46 -0.83 -11.15 10.36
N ASP A 47 -1.88 -11.78 10.90
CA ASP A 47 -3.27 -11.42 10.56
C ASP A 47 -3.59 -9.97 10.93
N ALA A 48 -3.10 -9.54 12.10
CA ALA A 48 -3.34 -8.19 12.60
C ALA A 48 -2.70 -7.10 11.73
N VAL A 49 -1.45 -7.30 11.28
CA VAL A 49 -0.77 -6.34 10.41
C VAL A 49 -1.32 -6.36 8.99
N GLU A 50 -1.66 -7.53 8.44
CA GLU A 50 -2.34 -7.60 7.15
C GLU A 50 -3.67 -6.84 7.21
N GLY A 51 -4.52 -7.12 8.21
CA GLY A 51 -5.81 -6.46 8.36
C GLY A 51 -5.69 -4.94 8.52
N ALA A 52 -4.72 -4.46 9.29
CA ALA A 52 -4.47 -3.02 9.44
C ALA A 52 -4.01 -2.37 8.12
N VAL A 53 -3.13 -3.02 7.35
CA VAL A 53 -2.63 -2.49 6.08
C VAL A 53 -3.71 -2.51 5.00
N VAL A 54 -4.54 -3.56 4.94
CA VAL A 54 -5.70 -3.61 4.02
C VAL A 54 -6.61 -2.41 4.22
N VAL A 55 -6.88 -2.01 5.47
CA VAL A 55 -7.67 -0.80 5.75
C VAL A 55 -7.03 0.47 5.18
N LEU A 56 -5.69 0.57 5.20
CA LEU A 56 -4.97 1.70 4.62
C LEU A 56 -4.95 1.64 3.08
N GLU A 57 -4.79 0.46 2.49
CA GLU A 57 -4.82 0.25 1.04
C GLU A 57 -6.21 0.54 0.43
N ASP A 58 -7.28 0.30 1.19
CA ASP A 58 -8.64 0.57 0.74
C ASP A 58 -9.03 2.06 0.89
N ASP A 59 -8.24 2.88 1.59
CA ASP A 59 -8.55 4.27 1.89
C ASP A 59 -7.71 5.25 1.03
N ALA A 60 -8.41 5.96 0.13
CA ALA A 60 -7.87 6.94 -0.80
C ALA A 60 -6.99 8.03 -0.16
N GLU A 61 -7.12 8.25 1.15
CA GLU A 61 -6.32 9.24 1.84
C GLU A 61 -4.83 8.85 1.95
N PHE A 62 -4.50 7.56 1.86
CA PHE A 62 -3.14 7.04 1.97
C PHE A 62 -2.51 6.75 0.62
N ASN A 63 -1.18 6.61 0.62
CA ASN A 63 -0.40 6.29 -0.58
C ASN A 63 -0.07 4.79 -0.60
N ALA A 64 -1.10 3.96 -0.73
CA ALA A 64 -1.03 2.51 -0.91
C ALA A 64 -2.39 2.05 -1.47
N GLY A 65 -2.43 0.98 -2.28
CA GLY A 65 -3.69 0.51 -2.85
C GLY A 65 -4.44 1.61 -3.61
N HIS A 66 -5.73 1.77 -3.32
CA HIS A 66 -6.53 2.88 -3.79
C HIS A 66 -6.02 4.21 -3.19
N GLY A 67 -5.63 5.16 -4.03
CA GLY A 67 -4.99 6.39 -3.58
C GLY A 67 -3.46 6.40 -3.70
N SER A 68 -2.88 5.34 -4.28
CA SER A 68 -1.47 5.33 -4.68
C SER A 68 -1.12 6.47 -5.65
N VAL A 69 0.06 7.03 -5.48
CA VAL A 69 0.63 8.02 -6.40
C VAL A 69 0.89 7.40 -7.78
N LEU A 70 1.02 8.27 -8.77
CA LEU A 70 1.18 7.86 -10.16
C LEU A 70 2.65 7.89 -10.57
N ASN A 71 3.05 6.93 -11.40
CA ASN A 71 4.32 6.97 -12.10
C ASN A 71 4.32 8.05 -13.20
N GLU A 72 5.43 8.18 -13.95
CA GLU A 72 5.55 9.20 -15.00
C GLU A 72 4.53 9.04 -16.15
N ASN A 73 4.04 7.82 -16.36
CA ASN A 73 3.04 7.48 -17.37
C ASN A 73 1.61 7.68 -16.87
N GLY A 74 1.41 8.08 -15.61
CA GLY A 74 0.08 8.25 -15.02
C GLY A 74 -0.54 6.94 -14.50
N GLU A 75 0.25 5.89 -14.36
CA GLU A 75 -0.19 4.57 -13.91
C GLU A 75 0.13 4.35 -12.42
N VAL A 76 -0.62 3.48 -11.76
CA VAL A 76 -0.33 3.03 -10.40
C VAL A 76 0.54 1.78 -10.44
N GLU A 77 1.69 1.83 -9.78
CA GLU A 77 2.58 0.70 -9.50
C GLU A 77 2.84 0.66 -8.01
N MET A 78 2.64 -0.51 -7.40
CA MET A 78 2.68 -0.64 -5.94
C MET A 78 3.68 -1.69 -5.49
N ASP A 79 4.19 -1.49 -4.29
CA ASP A 79 5.08 -2.41 -3.60
C ASP A 79 4.51 -2.72 -2.22
N ALA A 80 4.70 -3.95 -1.74
CA ALA A 80 4.33 -4.34 -0.38
C ALA A 80 5.19 -5.50 0.11
N SER A 81 5.37 -5.59 1.43
CA SER A 81 6.09 -6.70 2.07
C SER A 81 5.50 -7.01 3.45
N ILE A 82 5.57 -8.29 3.84
CA ILE A 82 5.14 -8.79 5.15
C ILE A 82 6.16 -9.79 5.68
N MET A 83 6.33 -9.86 6.99
CA MET A 83 7.27 -10.77 7.65
C MET A 83 6.71 -11.27 8.97
N ASN A 84 6.89 -12.58 9.23
CA ASN A 84 6.57 -13.20 10.50
C ASN A 84 7.83 -13.29 11.38
N GLY A 85 7.82 -12.61 12.52
CA GLY A 85 8.96 -12.60 13.44
C GLY A 85 9.24 -13.94 14.14
N LYS A 86 8.30 -14.89 14.11
CA LYS A 86 8.47 -16.20 14.78
C LYS A 86 9.50 -17.09 14.09
N ASP A 87 9.50 -17.11 12.77
CA ASP A 87 10.29 -18.01 11.93
C ASP A 87 11.03 -17.30 10.80
N LEU A 88 10.92 -15.97 10.73
CA LEU A 88 11.50 -15.11 9.70
C LEU A 88 10.96 -15.40 8.29
N SER A 89 9.83 -16.10 8.16
CA SER A 89 9.13 -16.20 6.88
C SER A 89 8.74 -14.80 6.41
N ALA A 90 8.91 -14.54 5.11
CA ALA A 90 8.71 -13.23 4.51
C ALA A 90 8.17 -13.36 3.10
N GLY A 91 7.41 -12.36 2.66
CA GLY A 91 6.92 -12.25 1.30
C GLY A 91 6.82 -10.79 0.88
N ALA A 92 7.09 -10.53 -0.39
CA ALA A 92 7.12 -9.20 -0.95
C ALA A 92 6.70 -9.21 -2.42
N VAL A 93 6.16 -8.07 -2.85
CA VAL A 93 5.84 -7.77 -4.23
C VAL A 93 6.27 -6.36 -4.62
N SER A 94 6.62 -6.17 -5.89
CA SER A 94 6.98 -4.85 -6.42
C SER A 94 6.49 -4.63 -7.83
N ALA A 95 6.31 -3.35 -8.17
CA ALA A 95 5.76 -2.89 -9.44
C ALA A 95 4.44 -3.60 -9.81
N VAL A 96 3.62 -3.98 -8.82
CA VAL A 96 2.36 -4.65 -9.08
C VAL A 96 1.31 -3.63 -9.51
N ARG A 97 0.53 -4.02 -10.52
CA ARG A 97 -0.54 -3.22 -11.10
C ARG A 97 -1.84 -4.01 -11.00
N CYS A 98 -2.97 -3.31 -11.04
CA CYS A 98 -4.31 -3.93 -11.10
C CYS A 98 -4.65 -4.87 -9.93
N VAL A 99 -4.02 -4.70 -8.76
CA VAL A 99 -4.29 -5.47 -7.53
C VAL A 99 -4.78 -4.52 -6.45
N ALA A 100 -5.97 -4.75 -5.88
CA ALA A 100 -6.55 -3.87 -4.87
C ALA A 100 -5.69 -3.80 -3.58
N ASN A 101 -5.23 -4.96 -3.11
CA ASN A 101 -4.49 -5.09 -1.85
C ASN A 101 -3.11 -5.77 -2.07
N PRO A 102 -2.05 -5.03 -2.42
CA PRO A 102 -0.69 -5.56 -2.55
C PRO A 102 -0.20 -6.36 -1.32
N ILE A 103 -0.59 -5.99 -0.10
CA ILE A 103 -0.16 -6.71 1.12
C ILE A 103 -0.67 -8.15 1.18
N LYS A 104 -1.88 -8.41 0.67
CA LYS A 104 -2.44 -9.78 0.58
C LYS A 104 -1.63 -10.61 -0.41
N LEU A 105 -1.19 -10.01 -1.51
CA LEU A 105 -0.33 -10.71 -2.47
C LEU A 105 1.06 -10.99 -1.86
N ALA A 106 1.65 -10.04 -1.13
CA ALA A 106 2.88 -10.27 -0.38
C ALA A 106 2.75 -11.42 0.63
N ARG A 107 1.60 -11.52 1.33
CA ARG A 107 1.31 -12.64 2.22
C ARG A 107 1.22 -13.98 1.48
N LEU A 108 0.58 -14.01 0.31
CA LEU A 108 0.56 -15.23 -0.52
C LEU A 108 1.96 -15.64 -0.98
N VAL A 109 2.84 -14.69 -1.30
CA VAL A 109 4.25 -15.00 -1.62
C VAL A 109 4.92 -15.71 -0.44
N MET A 110 4.73 -15.19 0.78
CA MET A 110 5.27 -15.77 2.01
C MET A 110 4.77 -17.19 2.28
N GLU A 111 3.47 -17.44 2.08
CA GLU A 111 2.83 -18.70 2.50
C GLU A 111 2.82 -19.78 1.42
N LYS A 112 2.88 -19.41 0.13
CA LYS A 112 2.62 -20.33 -0.98
C LYS A 112 3.77 -20.46 -1.98
N THR A 113 4.92 -19.88 -1.70
CA THR A 113 6.10 -20.03 -2.57
C THR A 113 7.35 -20.37 -1.77
N HIS A 114 8.37 -20.87 -2.48
CA HIS A 114 9.72 -21.04 -1.92
C HIS A 114 10.58 -19.76 -2.05
N HIS A 115 9.97 -18.64 -2.45
CA HIS A 115 10.64 -17.37 -2.70
C HIS A 115 10.08 -16.29 -1.77
N CYS A 116 10.86 -15.26 -1.48
CA CYS A 116 10.41 -14.17 -0.61
C CYS A 116 9.97 -12.93 -1.38
N PHE A 117 10.16 -12.87 -2.70
CA PHE A 117 9.93 -11.66 -3.47
C PHE A 117 9.58 -11.98 -4.94
N LEU A 118 8.43 -11.50 -5.40
CA LEU A 118 8.04 -11.51 -6.82
C LEU A 118 7.89 -10.07 -7.33
N THR A 119 8.03 -9.86 -8.64
CA THR A 119 7.96 -8.51 -9.24
C THR A 119 7.18 -8.52 -10.54
N ASP A 120 6.53 -7.39 -10.85
CA ASP A 120 5.90 -7.07 -12.14
C ASP A 120 5.06 -8.23 -12.70
N GLN A 121 5.35 -8.70 -13.93
CA GLN A 121 4.57 -9.73 -14.61
C GLN A 121 4.56 -11.07 -13.85
N GLY A 122 5.64 -11.40 -13.15
CA GLY A 122 5.72 -12.62 -12.33
C GLY A 122 4.77 -12.55 -11.14
N ALA A 123 4.69 -11.39 -10.49
CA ALA A 123 3.74 -11.16 -9.40
C ALA A 123 2.28 -11.13 -9.92
N ALA A 124 2.03 -10.52 -11.08
CA ALA A 124 0.71 -10.49 -11.70
C ALA A 124 0.19 -11.89 -12.07
N LYS A 125 1.05 -12.73 -12.65
CA LYS A 125 0.73 -14.13 -12.92
C LYS A 125 0.43 -14.90 -11.64
N PHE A 126 1.28 -14.73 -10.62
CA PHE A 126 1.09 -15.39 -9.33
C PHE A 126 -0.21 -14.97 -8.64
N ALA A 127 -0.59 -13.70 -8.75
CA ALA A 127 -1.87 -13.19 -8.25
C ALA A 127 -3.06 -13.89 -8.91
N ALA A 128 -3.06 -14.00 -10.24
CA ALA A 128 -4.10 -14.69 -11.00
C ALA A 128 -4.18 -16.18 -10.64
N ASP A 129 -3.03 -16.86 -10.57
CA ASP A 129 -2.95 -18.29 -10.23
C ASP A 129 -3.45 -18.58 -8.79
N ASN A 130 -3.47 -17.56 -7.90
CA ASN A 130 -3.95 -17.67 -6.53
C ASN A 130 -5.31 -17.01 -6.28
N GLY A 131 -6.03 -16.63 -7.33
CA GLY A 131 -7.40 -16.11 -7.22
C GLY A 131 -7.52 -14.68 -6.69
N ILE A 132 -6.45 -13.87 -6.76
CA ILE A 132 -6.58 -12.43 -6.56
C ILE A 132 -7.16 -11.82 -7.85
N PRO A 133 -8.34 -11.18 -7.79
CA PRO A 133 -8.96 -10.59 -8.97
C PRO A 133 -8.16 -9.37 -9.44
N ALA A 134 -7.93 -9.30 -10.76
CA ALA A 134 -7.46 -8.08 -11.38
C ALA A 134 -8.58 -7.04 -11.40
N ILE A 135 -8.27 -5.81 -11.00
CA ILE A 135 -9.18 -4.66 -11.09
C ILE A 135 -8.68 -3.67 -12.15
N PRO A 136 -9.58 -2.89 -12.80
CA PRO A 136 -9.15 -1.80 -13.68
C PRO A 136 -8.22 -0.84 -12.94
N GLY A 137 -7.09 -0.47 -13.54
CA GLY A 137 -6.08 0.41 -12.93
C GLY A 137 -6.66 1.76 -12.52
N GLU A 138 -7.65 2.26 -13.27
CA GLU A 138 -8.36 3.51 -13.00
C GLU A 138 -9.07 3.50 -11.64
N GLN A 139 -9.46 2.33 -11.12
CA GLN A 139 -10.07 2.21 -9.79
C GLN A 139 -9.07 2.52 -8.67
N LEU A 140 -7.77 2.41 -8.91
CA LEU A 140 -6.72 2.75 -7.94
C LEU A 140 -6.36 4.25 -7.97
N VAL A 141 -6.71 4.94 -9.06
CA VAL A 141 -6.36 6.33 -9.32
C VAL A 141 -7.35 7.28 -8.66
N THR A 142 -6.84 8.38 -8.09
CA THR A 142 -7.65 9.48 -7.56
C THR A 142 -7.38 10.78 -8.30
N GLU A 143 -8.39 11.65 -8.37
CA GLU A 143 -8.24 13.01 -8.93
C GLU A 143 -7.16 13.83 -8.22
N ARG A 144 -6.96 13.59 -6.92
CA ARG A 144 -5.88 14.20 -6.13
C ARG A 144 -4.52 13.85 -6.72
N ASN A 145 -4.28 12.58 -7.05
CA ASN A 145 -2.98 12.14 -7.55
C ASN A 145 -2.77 12.46 -9.03
N LYS A 146 -3.83 12.51 -9.84
CA LYS A 146 -3.76 13.06 -11.21
C LYS A 146 -3.26 14.50 -11.21
N LYS A 147 -3.92 15.38 -10.44
CA LYS A 147 -3.51 16.79 -10.29
C LYS A 147 -2.11 16.95 -9.73
N ARG A 148 -1.71 16.07 -8.81
CA ARG A 148 -0.35 16.04 -8.26
C ARG A 148 0.68 15.75 -9.36
N LEU A 149 0.47 14.71 -10.17
CA LEU A 149 1.37 14.37 -11.27
C LEU A 149 1.45 15.48 -12.31
N GLU A 150 0.33 16.09 -12.69
CA GLU A 150 0.29 17.23 -13.63
C GLU A 150 1.14 18.39 -13.13
N LYS A 151 0.99 18.76 -11.85
CA LYS A 151 1.78 19.80 -11.20
C LYS A 151 3.28 19.47 -11.21
N GLU A 152 3.64 18.24 -10.83
CA GLU A 152 5.03 17.78 -10.83
C GLU A 152 5.65 17.79 -12.24
N LYS A 153 4.88 17.44 -13.29
CA LYS A 153 5.31 17.52 -14.69
C LYS A 153 5.56 18.96 -15.13
N HIS A 154 4.67 19.89 -14.77
CA HIS A 154 4.82 21.31 -15.10
C HIS A 154 6.04 21.94 -14.42
N GLU A 155 6.25 21.66 -13.12
CA GLU A 155 7.40 22.17 -12.36
C GLU A 155 8.73 21.63 -12.91
N LYS A 156 8.78 20.35 -13.30
CA LYS A 156 9.96 19.75 -13.94
C LYS A 156 10.25 20.37 -15.32
N CYS A 157 9.23 20.68 -16.12
CA CYS A 157 9.42 21.38 -17.39
C CYS A 157 9.95 22.80 -17.19
N ALA A 158 9.43 23.55 -16.21
CA ALA A 158 9.88 24.91 -15.91
C ALA A 158 11.34 24.96 -15.41
N GLN A 159 11.78 23.96 -14.64
CA GLN A 159 13.17 23.84 -14.17
C GLN A 159 14.14 23.44 -15.30
N LYS A 160 13.69 22.67 -16.30
CA LYS A 160 14.50 22.31 -17.47
C LYS A 160 14.67 23.46 -18.47
N SER A 161 13.79 24.46 -18.44
CA SER A 161 13.85 25.64 -19.32
C SER A 161 14.75 26.78 -18.80
N ASP A 162 15.47 26.58 -17.69
CA ASP A 162 16.40 27.57 -17.12
C ASP A 162 17.87 27.09 -17.28
N PRO A 163 18.53 27.31 -18.44
CA PRO A 163 19.90 26.88 -18.68
C PRO A 163 20.95 27.86 -18.11
N GLN A 164 20.79 28.31 -16.86
CA GLN A 164 21.79 29.12 -16.17
C GLN A 164 21.95 28.73 -14.69
N LYS A 165 22.76 27.69 -14.46
CA LYS A 165 23.83 27.68 -13.45
C LYS A 165 24.76 26.48 -13.64
#